data_AF-A0A0L0CDG1-F1
#
_entry.id   AF-A0A0L0CDG1-F1
#
_cell.length_a   1.000
_cell.length_b   1.000
_cell.length_c   1.000
_cell.angle_alpha   90.00
_cell.angle_beta   90.00
_cell.angle_gamma   90.00
#
_symmetry.space_group_name_H-M   'P 1'
#
loop_
_entity.id
_entity.type
_entity.pdbx_description
1 polymer ?
#
loop_
_entity_poly.entity_id
_entity_poly.type
_entity_poly.pdbx_seq_one_letter_code
_entity_poly.pdbx_strand_id
1 'polypeptide(L)'
;MLILKQTLYCFLLLAVVGMDPCTAVRITQRTISKGFLVQSIMKLLNKLEKSNDLNVNIQFTAILSEFLIKQKQRYYESNRYEQQVYYKFLQKLNHIIRQTEDADFENVHKTILDNIFQRNIMLIPPVLKQRHIDTHFEYKSLIKDYGKLVGLGNPNITQSDECLATIAALNSSCQVPRACIDLMISDLPTYGYQRMHQILLLYVFMHHICAPTLGSQTAYEILASQKCTQVYREQNVLRHLNIPDVYRDLYLEQNVICGLFGYVEFMNWHNLVTVSNWPQENECLCLFFNGESKIDCNCQNHINSLVLVYYINGFLMLD
;
A
#
# COMPACT_ATOMS: atom_id res chain seq x y z
N MET A 1 3.71 -8.79 -31.74
CA MET A 1 2.72 -9.37 -32.67
C MET A 1 1.62 -10.18 -31.95
N LEU A 2 1.20 -9.76 -30.75
CA LEU A 2 0.00 -10.25 -30.04
C LEU A 2 -1.05 -9.15 -29.84
N ILE A 3 -0.67 -7.88 -29.97
CA ILE A 3 -1.57 -6.71 -29.94
C ILE A 3 -2.61 -6.76 -31.07
N LEU A 4 -2.29 -7.42 -32.21
CA LEU A 4 -3.25 -7.63 -33.31
C LEU A 4 -4.30 -8.73 -33.04
N LYS A 5 -4.08 -9.65 -32.09
CA LYS A 5 -5.02 -10.76 -31.83
C LYS A 5 -6.19 -10.35 -30.94
N GLN A 6 -6.00 -9.40 -30.01
CA GLN A 6 -7.10 -8.84 -29.21
C GLN A 6 -8.01 -7.92 -30.03
N THR A 7 -7.46 -7.20 -31.01
CA THR A 7 -8.26 -6.37 -31.93
C THR A 7 -9.13 -7.23 -32.85
N LEU A 8 -8.63 -8.40 -33.29
CA LEU A 8 -9.40 -9.28 -34.19
C LEU A 8 -10.61 -9.95 -33.52
N TYR A 9 -10.54 -10.25 -32.21
CA TYR A 9 -11.67 -10.83 -31.47
C TYR A 9 -12.82 -9.83 -31.27
N CYS A 10 -12.53 -8.53 -31.17
CA CYS A 10 -13.57 -7.49 -31.19
C CYS A 10 -14.22 -7.38 -32.57
N PHE A 11 -13.45 -7.52 -33.66
CA PHE A 11 -13.99 -7.38 -35.02
C PHE A 11 -14.87 -8.55 -35.48
N LEU A 12 -14.64 -9.78 -34.99
CA LEU A 12 -15.44 -10.94 -35.41
C LEU A 12 -16.83 -11.03 -34.74
N LEU A 13 -17.07 -10.32 -33.64
CA LEU A 13 -18.38 -10.21 -32.99
C LEU A 13 -19.22 -9.02 -33.49
N LEU A 14 -18.62 -8.11 -34.25
CA LEU A 14 -19.24 -6.84 -34.71
C LEU A 14 -20.18 -6.98 -35.92
N ALA A 15 -20.36 -8.18 -36.49
CA ALA A 15 -21.20 -8.35 -37.68
C ALA A 15 -22.67 -8.71 -37.39
N VAL A 16 -23.05 -9.00 -36.13
CA VAL A 16 -24.39 -9.59 -35.84
C VAL A 16 -25.23 -8.78 -34.85
N VAL A 17 -24.67 -7.91 -34.01
CA VAL A 17 -25.46 -7.13 -33.05
C VAL A 17 -24.89 -5.72 -32.96
N GLY A 18 -25.62 -4.72 -33.45
CA GLY A 18 -25.26 -3.31 -33.41
C GLY A 18 -25.28 -2.72 -32.00
N MET A 19 -24.29 -3.11 -31.18
CA MET A 19 -23.97 -2.50 -29.90
C MET A 19 -22.51 -2.04 -29.92
N ASP A 20 -22.28 -0.75 -29.71
CA ASP A 20 -20.95 -0.17 -29.50
C ASP A 20 -20.23 -0.89 -28.34
N PRO A 21 -19.07 -1.54 -28.56
CA PRO A 21 -18.30 -2.12 -27.48
C PRO A 21 -17.26 -1.12 -26.95
N CYS A 22 -17.15 -1.05 -25.62
CA CYS A 22 -15.98 -0.60 -24.87
C CYS A 22 -15.66 0.91 -24.86
N THR A 23 -16.59 1.77 -24.40
CA THR A 23 -16.16 2.95 -23.63
C THR A 23 -15.93 2.54 -22.19
N ALA A 24 -14.73 2.06 -21.86
CA ALA A 24 -14.31 2.00 -20.46
C ALA A 24 -14.37 3.42 -19.89
N VAL A 25 -15.24 3.67 -18.93
CA VAL A 25 -15.42 4.99 -18.33
C VAL A 25 -14.14 5.35 -17.59
N ARG A 26 -13.37 6.30 -18.13
CA ARG A 26 -12.15 6.81 -17.48
C ARG A 26 -12.53 7.54 -16.20
N ILE A 27 -11.94 7.14 -15.08
CA ILE A 27 -12.18 7.78 -13.79
C ILE A 27 -11.48 9.13 -13.79
N THR A 28 -12.17 10.17 -13.33
CA THR A 28 -11.66 11.53 -13.18
C THR A 28 -11.76 11.96 -11.72
N GLN A 29 -11.11 13.07 -11.36
CA GLN A 29 -11.29 13.68 -10.04
C GLN A 29 -12.73 14.08 -9.74
N ARG A 30 -13.57 14.28 -10.76
CA ARG A 30 -15.00 14.60 -10.60
C ARG A 30 -15.87 13.36 -10.36
N THR A 31 -15.40 12.18 -10.75
CA THR A 31 -16.18 10.94 -10.66
C THR A 31 -15.69 10.03 -9.53
N ILE A 32 -14.44 10.16 -9.09
CA ILE A 32 -13.96 9.47 -7.90
C ILE A 32 -14.66 10.05 -6.66
N SER A 33 -15.10 9.17 -5.77
CA SER A 33 -15.85 9.54 -4.56
C SER A 33 -15.68 8.46 -3.49
N LYS A 34 -16.08 8.77 -2.24
CA LYS A 34 -16.19 7.74 -1.19
C LYS A 34 -17.04 6.55 -1.65
N GLY A 35 -18.15 6.80 -2.35
CA GLY A 35 -19.01 5.74 -2.89
C GLY A 35 -18.29 4.82 -3.89
N PHE A 36 -17.47 5.39 -4.77
CA PHE A 36 -16.61 4.62 -5.67
C PHE A 36 -15.61 3.76 -4.89
N LEU A 37 -14.91 4.34 -3.90
CA LEU A 37 -13.96 3.59 -3.07
C LEU A 37 -14.65 2.43 -2.36
N VAL A 38 -15.84 2.63 -1.80
CA VAL A 38 -16.60 1.58 -1.13
C VAL A 38 -16.91 0.41 -2.07
N GLN A 39 -17.35 0.70 -3.29
CA GLN A 39 -17.63 -0.33 -4.29
C GLN A 39 -16.36 -1.09 -4.68
N SER A 40 -15.26 -0.38 -4.93
CA SER A 40 -13.98 -0.97 -5.31
C SER A 40 -13.39 -1.85 -4.21
N ILE A 41 -13.44 -1.39 -2.95
CA ILE A 41 -13.00 -2.17 -1.78
C ILE A 41 -13.85 -3.43 -1.63
N MET A 42 -15.18 -3.32 -1.68
CA MET A 42 -16.06 -4.50 -1.58
C MET A 42 -15.80 -5.53 -2.69
N LYS A 43 -15.56 -5.07 -3.92
CA LYS A 43 -15.26 -5.96 -5.05
C LYS A 43 -13.94 -6.71 -4.85
N LEU A 44 -12.88 -6.02 -4.41
CA LEU A 44 -11.60 -6.65 -4.11
C LEU A 44 -11.73 -7.65 -2.95
N LEU A 45 -12.35 -7.24 -1.84
CA LEU A 45 -12.58 -8.12 -0.70
C LEU A 45 -13.37 -9.38 -1.07
N ASN A 46 -14.43 -9.26 -1.86
CA ASN A 46 -15.22 -10.40 -2.32
C ASN A 46 -14.43 -11.38 -3.20
N LYS A 47 -13.39 -10.92 -3.91
CA LYS A 47 -12.52 -11.78 -4.73
C LYS A 47 -11.49 -12.48 -3.87
N LEU A 48 -10.87 -11.75 -2.95
CA LEU A 48 -9.91 -12.31 -2.00
C LEU A 48 -10.57 -13.36 -1.12
N GLU A 49 -11.77 -13.10 -0.58
CA GLU A 49 -12.53 -14.05 0.24
C GLU A 49 -12.86 -15.38 -0.45
N LYS A 50 -13.01 -15.36 -1.79
CA LYS A 50 -13.28 -16.54 -2.62
C LYS A 50 -12.02 -17.24 -3.13
N SER A 51 -10.85 -16.67 -2.84
CA SER A 51 -9.57 -17.22 -3.24
C SER A 51 -9.24 -18.45 -2.40
N ASN A 52 -8.78 -19.52 -3.06
CA ASN A 52 -8.23 -20.69 -2.38
C ASN A 52 -6.72 -20.59 -2.14
N ASP A 53 -6.08 -19.54 -2.67
CA ASP A 53 -4.63 -19.32 -2.58
C ASP A 53 -4.39 -17.93 -1.98
N LEU A 54 -4.50 -17.87 -0.65
CA LEU A 54 -4.27 -16.66 0.12
C LEU A 54 -2.81 -16.65 0.60
N ASN A 55 -2.02 -15.70 0.10
CA ASN A 55 -0.61 -15.55 0.46
C ASN A 55 -0.40 -14.56 1.62
N VAL A 56 0.85 -14.50 2.10
CA VAL A 56 1.28 -13.63 3.21
C VAL A 56 0.91 -12.15 2.99
N ASN A 57 1.00 -11.64 1.76
CA ASN A 57 0.71 -10.22 1.46
C ASN A 57 -0.77 -9.88 1.66
N ILE A 58 -1.65 -10.81 1.29
CA ILE A 58 -3.10 -10.63 1.45
C ILE A 58 -3.45 -10.63 2.95
N GLN A 59 -2.89 -11.55 3.73
CA GLN A 59 -3.16 -11.61 5.17
C GLN A 59 -2.61 -10.38 5.89
N PHE A 60 -1.37 -9.99 5.60
CA PHE A 60 -0.77 -8.76 6.15
C PHE A 60 -1.64 -7.53 5.83
N THR A 61 -2.07 -7.41 4.57
CA THR A 61 -2.94 -6.34 4.11
C THR A 61 -4.29 -6.35 4.81
N ALA A 62 -4.88 -7.53 5.05
CA ALA A 62 -6.14 -7.65 5.74
C ALA A 62 -6.02 -7.18 7.20
N ILE A 63 -4.94 -7.58 7.89
CA ILE A 63 -4.61 -7.15 9.25
C ILE A 63 -4.40 -5.63 9.32
N LEU A 64 -3.58 -5.07 8.42
CA LEU A 64 -3.33 -3.62 8.37
C LEU A 64 -4.61 -2.84 8.07
N SER A 65 -5.43 -3.32 7.13
CA SER A 65 -6.72 -2.72 6.80
C SER A 65 -7.69 -2.73 7.98
N GLU A 66 -7.76 -3.84 8.71
CA GLU A 66 -8.57 -3.96 9.92
C GLU A 66 -8.11 -2.97 11.00
N PHE A 67 -6.79 -2.90 11.22
CA PHE A 67 -6.17 -1.95 12.14
C PHE A 67 -6.52 -0.50 11.80
N LEU A 68 -6.41 -0.09 10.53
CA LEU A 68 -6.71 1.28 10.10
C LEU A 68 -8.17 1.65 10.36
N ILE A 69 -9.11 0.75 10.07
CA ILE A 69 -10.54 0.99 10.30
C ILE A 69 -10.82 1.10 11.81
N LYS A 70 -10.32 0.16 12.62
CA LYS A 70 -10.50 0.19 14.08
C LYS A 70 -9.88 1.44 14.70
N GLN A 71 -8.71 1.85 14.22
CA GLN A 71 -8.05 3.09 14.66
C GLN A 71 -8.91 4.32 14.34
N LYS A 72 -9.47 4.42 13.11
CA LYS A 72 -10.38 5.51 12.76
C LYS A 72 -11.60 5.55 13.69
N GLN A 73 -12.26 4.41 13.89
CA GLN A 73 -13.44 4.29 14.76
C GLN A 73 -13.16 4.65 16.22
N ARG A 74 -11.91 4.49 16.68
CA ARG A 74 -11.52 4.84 18.05
C ARG A 74 -11.45 6.36 18.28
N TYR A 75 -11.00 7.12 17.28
CA TYR A 75 -10.74 8.55 17.42
C TYR A 75 -11.81 9.45 16.82
N TYR A 76 -12.58 8.96 15.85
CA TYR A 76 -13.54 9.76 15.11
C TYR A 76 -14.92 9.13 15.16
N GLU A 77 -15.92 9.94 15.52
CA GLU A 77 -17.31 9.54 15.43
C GLU A 77 -17.72 9.43 13.96
N SER A 78 -18.26 8.26 13.60
CA SER A 78 -18.65 7.95 12.23
C SER A 78 -20.16 8.07 12.08
N ASN A 79 -20.61 8.57 10.93
CA ASN A 79 -22.05 8.63 10.66
C ASN A 79 -22.64 7.22 10.41
N ARG A 80 -23.97 7.12 10.38
CA ARG A 80 -24.68 5.83 10.20
C ARG A 80 -24.24 5.08 8.93
N TYR A 81 -23.98 5.78 7.83
CA TYR A 81 -23.52 5.17 6.59
C TYR A 81 -22.11 4.58 6.75
N GLU A 82 -21.18 5.35 7.30
CA GLU A 82 -19.81 4.92 7.56
C GLU A 82 -19.75 3.73 8.51
N GLN A 83 -20.55 3.73 9.59
CA GLN A 83 -20.64 2.59 10.51
C GLN A 83 -21.04 1.30 9.80
N GLN A 84 -22.02 1.36 8.89
CA GLN A 84 -22.45 0.20 8.10
C GLN A 84 -21.36 -0.27 7.13
N VAL A 85 -20.63 0.66 6.52
CA VAL A 85 -19.52 0.33 5.63
C VAL A 85 -18.38 -0.32 6.41
N TYR A 86 -17.96 0.27 7.54
CA TYR A 86 -16.91 -0.28 8.40
C TYR A 86 -17.26 -1.69 8.87
N TYR A 87 -18.51 -1.91 9.32
CA TYR A 87 -18.96 -3.25 9.72
C TYR A 87 -18.80 -4.28 8.60
N LYS A 88 -19.22 -3.94 7.36
CA LYS A 88 -19.09 -4.85 6.21
C LYS A 88 -17.63 -5.12 5.83
N PHE A 89 -16.78 -4.10 5.85
CA PHE A 89 -15.35 -4.26 5.59
C PHE A 89 -14.70 -5.16 6.64
N LEU A 90 -14.91 -4.86 7.92
CA LEU A 90 -14.37 -5.64 9.03
C LEU A 90 -14.84 -7.10 8.98
N GLN A 91 -16.10 -7.36 8.62
CA GLN A 91 -16.60 -8.73 8.47
C GLN A 91 -15.83 -9.51 7.39
N LYS A 92 -15.62 -8.90 6.21
CA LYS A 92 -14.87 -9.51 5.10
C LYS A 92 -13.40 -9.72 5.44
N LEU A 93 -12.77 -8.69 6.03
CA LEU A 93 -11.36 -8.74 6.45
C LEU A 93 -11.15 -9.85 7.49
N ASN A 94 -12.01 -9.94 8.50
CA ASN A 94 -11.94 -11.00 9.51
C ASN A 94 -12.11 -12.40 8.90
N HIS A 95 -12.94 -12.55 7.87
CA HIS A 95 -13.05 -13.84 7.17
C HIS A 95 -11.74 -14.23 6.48
N ILE A 96 -11.12 -13.30 5.75
CA ILE A 96 -9.84 -13.50 5.07
C ILE A 96 -8.72 -13.84 6.08
N ILE A 97 -8.67 -13.12 7.20
CA ILE A 97 -7.69 -13.36 8.28
C ILE A 97 -7.86 -14.79 8.83
N ARG A 98 -9.10 -15.24 9.09
CA ARG A 98 -9.38 -16.58 9.61
C ARG A 98 -9.06 -17.70 8.61
N GLN A 99 -9.30 -17.48 7.32
CA GLN A 99 -8.98 -18.46 6.27
C GLN A 99 -7.48 -18.75 6.17
N THR A 100 -6.63 -17.88 6.72
CA THR A 100 -5.17 -17.96 6.65
C THR A 100 -4.51 -18.32 7.97
N GLU A 101 -5.28 -18.61 9.04
CA GLU A 101 -4.73 -18.98 10.36
C GLU A 101 -3.91 -20.28 10.32
N ASP A 102 -4.34 -21.26 9.52
CA ASP A 102 -3.68 -22.57 9.37
C ASP A 102 -2.75 -22.65 8.15
N ALA A 103 -2.48 -21.53 7.47
CA ALA A 103 -1.62 -21.52 6.30
C ALA A 103 -0.15 -21.82 6.67
N ASP A 104 0.52 -22.59 5.82
CA ASP A 104 1.91 -23.00 6.00
C ASP A 104 2.88 -21.90 5.52
N PHE A 105 2.93 -20.80 6.27
CA PHE A 105 3.87 -19.71 6.03
C PHE A 105 5.20 -19.95 6.74
N GLU A 106 6.26 -19.33 6.23
CA GLU A 106 7.56 -19.31 6.91
C GLU A 106 7.42 -18.76 8.33
N ASN A 107 8.21 -19.30 9.27
CA ASN A 107 8.10 -18.96 10.69
C ASN A 107 8.24 -17.45 10.97
N VAL A 108 9.09 -16.75 10.20
CA VAL A 108 9.25 -15.29 10.29
C VAL A 108 7.95 -14.57 9.93
N HIS A 109 7.29 -14.97 8.84
CA HIS A 109 6.01 -14.40 8.41
C HIS A 109 4.90 -14.71 9.39
N LYS A 110 4.83 -15.94 9.90
CA LYS A 110 3.85 -16.30 10.94
C LYS A 110 4.02 -15.43 12.19
N THR A 111 5.25 -15.24 12.64
CA THR A 111 5.56 -14.36 13.77
C THR A 111 5.10 -12.91 13.52
N ILE A 112 5.32 -12.38 12.32
CA ILE A 112 4.81 -11.07 11.92
C ILE A 112 3.28 -11.05 12.01
N LEU A 113 2.61 -11.95 11.30
CA LEU A 113 1.15 -11.96 11.14
C LEU A 113 0.40 -12.15 12.46
N ASP A 114 0.92 -13.00 13.36
CA ASP A 114 0.29 -13.29 14.66
C ASP A 114 0.33 -12.10 15.64
N ASN A 115 1.25 -11.14 15.43
CA ASN A 115 1.51 -10.08 16.40
C ASN A 115 1.29 -8.67 15.84
N ILE A 116 1.64 -8.43 14.57
CA ILE A 116 1.66 -7.09 13.97
C ILE A 116 0.25 -6.48 13.99
N PHE A 117 0.11 -5.29 14.58
CA PHE A 117 -1.18 -4.61 14.73
C PHE A 117 -2.31 -5.47 15.36
N GLN A 118 -1.96 -6.54 16.07
CA GLN A 118 -2.90 -7.39 16.80
C GLN A 118 -2.62 -7.35 18.32
N ARG A 119 -1.35 -7.19 18.70
CA ARG A 119 -0.90 -7.15 20.11
C ARG A 119 -0.03 -5.95 20.38
N ASN A 120 0.01 -5.50 21.64
CA ASN A 120 0.93 -4.46 22.10
C ASN A 120 0.90 -3.19 21.25
N ILE A 121 -0.30 -2.77 20.86
CA ILE A 121 -0.51 -1.67 19.90
C ILE A 121 -0.70 -0.35 20.64
N MET A 122 -0.02 0.68 20.15
CA MET A 122 -0.32 2.08 20.42
C MET A 122 -1.12 2.66 19.25
N LEU A 123 -2.35 3.09 19.53
CA LEU A 123 -3.16 3.78 18.54
C LEU A 123 -2.74 5.25 18.45
N ILE A 124 -2.73 5.78 17.23
CA ILE A 124 -2.42 7.18 16.95
C ILE A 124 -3.56 7.77 16.12
N PRO A 125 -4.04 9.00 16.41
CA PRO A 125 -5.11 9.60 15.62
C PRO A 125 -4.69 9.73 14.15
N PRO A 126 -5.45 9.17 13.20
CA PRO A 126 -5.14 9.31 11.78
C PRO A 126 -5.51 10.72 11.31
N VAL A 127 -4.50 11.51 10.93
CA VAL A 127 -4.65 12.93 10.53
C VAL A 127 -4.00 13.17 9.19
N LEU A 128 -4.68 13.89 8.28
CA LEU A 128 -4.06 14.38 7.05
C LEU A 128 -3.09 15.53 7.36
N LYS A 129 -1.84 15.40 6.91
CA LYS A 129 -0.74 16.32 7.18
C LYS A 129 -0.38 17.06 5.91
N GLN A 130 -0.54 18.38 5.94
CA GLN A 130 -0.15 19.28 4.85
C GLN A 130 1.21 19.91 5.14
N ARG A 131 2.01 20.19 4.11
CA ARG A 131 3.29 20.94 4.22
C ARG A 131 4.34 20.26 5.10
N HIS A 132 4.27 18.95 5.26
CA HIS A 132 5.28 18.16 5.98
C HIS A 132 6.29 17.51 5.04
N ILE A 133 6.05 17.57 3.73
CA ILE A 133 6.92 17.02 2.69
C ILE A 133 7.53 18.19 1.94
N ASP A 134 8.86 18.18 1.79
CA ASP A 134 9.51 19.17 0.93
C ASP A 134 9.31 18.77 -0.54
N THR A 135 8.36 19.46 -1.19
CA THR A 135 8.02 19.23 -2.59
C THR A 135 8.99 19.86 -3.58
N HIS A 136 9.93 20.69 -3.12
CA HIS A 136 10.89 21.42 -3.96
C HIS A 136 12.23 20.71 -4.08
N PHE A 137 12.37 19.55 -3.46
CA PHE A 137 13.61 18.79 -3.46
C PHE A 137 14.04 18.42 -4.89
N GLU A 138 15.30 18.71 -5.23
CA GLU A 138 15.84 18.54 -6.58
C GLU A 138 15.83 17.06 -6.98
N TYR A 139 15.24 16.73 -8.13
CA TYR A 139 15.14 15.34 -8.60
C TYR A 139 15.67 15.12 -10.02
N LYS A 140 16.05 16.18 -10.75
CA LYS A 140 16.47 16.08 -12.15
C LYS A 140 17.78 15.31 -12.30
N SER A 141 18.70 15.47 -11.36
CA SER A 141 19.94 14.70 -11.28
C SER A 141 19.69 13.19 -11.18
N LEU A 142 18.60 12.79 -10.52
CA LEU A 142 18.25 11.39 -10.28
C LEU A 142 17.68 10.68 -11.52
N ILE A 143 17.09 11.43 -12.47
CA ILE A 143 16.39 10.87 -13.64
C ILE A 143 17.26 9.90 -14.43
N LYS A 144 18.54 10.24 -14.66
CA LYS A 144 19.45 9.46 -15.51
C LYS A 144 19.82 8.10 -14.92
N ASP A 145 19.94 8.03 -13.60
CA ASP A 145 20.48 6.86 -12.91
C ASP A 145 19.45 6.13 -12.05
N TYR A 146 18.20 6.61 -11.98
CA TYR A 146 17.18 6.03 -11.11
C TYR A 146 16.98 4.52 -11.32
N GLY A 147 17.00 4.06 -12.58
CA GLY A 147 16.87 2.63 -12.87
C GLY A 147 17.98 1.75 -12.27
N LYS A 148 19.17 2.31 -12.03
CA LYS A 148 20.28 1.62 -11.33
C LYS A 148 20.19 1.76 -9.82
N LEU A 149 19.54 2.81 -9.34
CA LEU A 149 19.47 3.17 -7.92
C LEU A 149 18.27 2.57 -7.21
N VAL A 150 17.16 2.32 -7.91
CA VAL A 150 15.85 1.91 -7.35
C VAL A 150 15.89 0.68 -6.42
N GLY A 151 16.92 -0.16 -6.53
CA GLY A 151 17.14 -1.33 -5.67
C GLY A 151 18.32 -1.21 -4.70
N LEU A 152 18.91 -0.02 -4.54
CA LEU A 152 20.10 0.20 -3.72
C LEU A 152 19.70 0.66 -2.32
N GLY A 153 20.37 0.10 -1.31
CA GLY A 153 20.25 0.52 0.08
C GLY A 153 19.96 -0.65 1.02
N ASN A 154 19.47 -0.32 2.21
CA ASN A 154 19.07 -1.28 3.24
C ASN A 154 17.72 -0.87 3.85
N PRO A 155 16.95 -1.77 4.46
CA PRO A 155 17.21 -3.20 4.58
C PRO A 155 16.95 -3.94 3.26
N ASN A 156 17.59 -5.09 3.07
CA ASN A 156 17.09 -6.09 2.14
C ASN A 156 15.82 -6.77 2.71
N ILE A 157 15.14 -7.59 1.90
CA ILE A 157 13.87 -8.22 2.28
C ILE A 157 14.01 -9.05 3.57
N THR A 158 15.04 -9.91 3.65
CA THR A 158 15.28 -10.76 4.84
C THR A 158 15.50 -9.92 6.10
N GLN A 159 16.36 -8.90 6.03
CA GLN A 159 16.61 -8.00 7.16
C GLN A 159 15.34 -7.25 7.58
N SER A 160 14.51 -6.86 6.62
CA SER A 160 13.24 -6.21 6.92
C SER A 160 12.28 -7.15 7.63
N ASP A 161 12.14 -8.38 7.14
CA ASP A 161 11.21 -9.36 7.71
C ASP A 161 11.65 -9.77 9.13
N GLU A 162 12.94 -10.01 9.33
CA GLU A 162 13.50 -10.29 10.67
C GLU A 162 13.24 -9.14 11.66
N CYS A 163 13.43 -7.90 11.22
CA CYS A 163 13.16 -6.74 12.06
C CYS A 163 11.66 -6.51 12.30
N LEU A 164 10.80 -6.73 11.30
CA LEU A 164 9.35 -6.66 11.48
C LEU A 164 8.87 -7.73 12.47
N ALA A 165 9.34 -8.97 12.33
CA ALA A 165 9.01 -10.06 13.24
C ALA A 165 9.43 -9.72 14.68
N THR A 166 10.64 -9.20 14.84
CA THR A 166 11.17 -8.82 16.14
C THR A 166 10.37 -7.67 16.76
N ILE A 167 10.10 -6.61 15.99
CA ILE A 167 9.33 -5.45 16.46
C ILE A 167 7.91 -5.85 16.84
N ALA A 168 7.24 -6.64 16.00
CA ALA A 168 5.88 -7.10 16.24
C ALA A 168 5.78 -7.95 17.52
N ALA A 169 6.78 -8.79 17.78
CA ALA A 169 6.81 -9.70 18.92
C ALA A 169 7.44 -9.08 20.20
N LEU A 170 7.72 -7.76 20.21
CA LEU A 170 8.29 -7.11 21.39
C LEU A 170 7.39 -7.29 22.62
N ASN A 171 8.03 -7.63 23.73
CA ASN A 171 7.37 -7.73 25.04
C ASN A 171 7.56 -6.42 25.84
N SER A 172 7.11 -6.44 27.10
CA SER A 172 7.17 -5.29 28.01
C SER A 172 8.59 -4.79 28.33
N SER A 173 9.65 -5.55 28.03
CA SER A 173 11.04 -5.08 28.18
C SER A 173 11.43 -4.05 27.11
N CYS A 174 10.69 -4.00 25.99
CA CYS A 174 10.89 -3.04 24.90
C CYS A 174 12.34 -2.98 24.37
N GLN A 175 13.04 -4.12 24.39
CA GLN A 175 14.40 -4.23 23.88
C GLN A 175 14.41 -4.47 22.37
N VAL A 176 14.55 -3.40 21.60
CA VAL A 176 14.71 -3.48 20.15
C VAL A 176 16.19 -3.73 19.81
N PRO A 177 16.53 -4.75 19.00
CA PRO A 177 17.90 -4.97 18.58
C PRO A 177 18.48 -3.73 17.89
N ARG A 178 19.72 -3.41 18.23
CA ARG A 178 20.40 -2.21 17.70
C ARG A 178 20.42 -2.18 16.17
N ALA A 179 20.63 -3.34 15.53
CA ALA A 179 20.61 -3.46 14.08
C ALA A 179 19.27 -3.00 13.46
N CYS A 180 18.13 -3.34 14.08
CA CYS A 180 16.82 -2.90 13.60
C CYS A 180 16.60 -1.40 13.82
N ILE A 181 17.07 -0.86 14.94
CA ILE A 181 17.07 0.59 15.18
C ILE A 181 17.86 1.30 14.10
N ASP A 182 19.09 0.85 13.83
CA ASP A 182 19.98 1.46 12.84
C ASP A 182 19.35 1.41 11.43
N LEU A 183 18.70 0.30 11.06
CA LEU A 183 17.95 0.20 9.79
C LEU A 183 16.79 1.20 9.71
N MET A 184 16.03 1.38 10.79
CA MET A 184 14.92 2.33 10.83
C MET A 184 15.41 3.78 10.70
N ILE A 185 16.46 4.17 11.41
CA ILE A 185 16.89 5.57 11.50
C ILE A 185 17.98 5.95 10.50
N SER A 186 18.53 4.99 9.75
CA SER A 186 19.61 5.23 8.79
C SER A 186 19.26 6.33 7.79
N ASP A 187 20.24 7.22 7.58
CA ASP A 187 20.27 8.27 6.57
C ASP A 187 21.10 7.88 5.34
N LEU A 188 21.64 6.66 5.32
CA LEU A 188 22.42 6.16 4.19
C LEU A 188 21.56 6.12 2.91
N PRO A 189 22.18 6.40 1.73
CA PRO A 189 21.49 6.34 0.45
C PRO A 189 20.76 5.00 0.28
N THR A 190 19.44 5.08 0.23
CA THR A 190 18.51 3.95 0.11
C THR A 190 17.42 4.42 -0.84
N TYR A 191 16.93 3.60 -1.77
CA TYR A 191 15.92 4.01 -2.76
C TYR A 191 14.84 2.95 -2.91
N GLY A 192 13.77 3.29 -3.62
CA GLY A 192 12.72 2.37 -4.01
C GLY A 192 12.22 1.47 -2.88
N TYR A 193 12.19 0.17 -3.12
CA TYR A 193 11.66 -0.84 -2.20
C TYR A 193 12.40 -0.85 -0.85
N GLN A 194 13.74 -0.76 -0.85
CA GLN A 194 14.51 -0.76 0.40
C GLN A 194 14.10 0.42 1.30
N ARG A 195 13.83 1.59 0.70
CA ARG A 195 13.36 2.76 1.47
C ARG A 195 11.94 2.53 2.00
N MET A 196 11.09 1.87 1.23
CA MET A 196 9.72 1.57 1.67
C MET A 196 9.72 0.68 2.90
N HIS A 197 10.57 -0.35 2.90
CA HIS A 197 10.75 -1.23 4.06
C HIS A 197 11.29 -0.49 5.29
N GLN A 198 12.22 0.47 5.15
CA GLN A 198 12.63 1.33 6.28
C GLN A 198 11.46 2.11 6.88
N ILE A 199 10.62 2.70 6.03
CA ILE A 199 9.49 3.52 6.47
C ILE A 199 8.39 2.64 7.08
N LEU A 200 8.17 1.43 6.55
CA LEU A 200 7.25 0.46 7.12
C LEU A 200 7.68 0.03 8.53
N LEU A 201 8.96 -0.31 8.72
CA LEU A 201 9.52 -0.62 10.05
C LEU A 201 9.25 0.52 11.04
N LEU A 202 9.50 1.77 10.61
CA LEU A 202 9.23 2.96 11.41
C LEU A 202 7.74 3.09 11.76
N TYR A 203 6.84 2.87 10.79
CA TYR A 203 5.38 2.96 11.00
C TYR A 203 4.90 1.92 12.02
N VAL A 204 5.33 0.67 11.85
CA VAL A 204 4.98 -0.44 12.75
C VAL A 204 5.49 -0.16 14.15
N PHE A 205 6.75 0.26 14.29
CA PHE A 205 7.32 0.54 15.60
C PHE A 205 6.64 1.72 16.28
N MET A 206 6.32 2.80 15.55
CA MET A 206 5.59 3.95 16.07
C MET A 206 4.20 3.58 16.62
N HIS A 207 3.59 2.50 16.09
CA HIS A 207 2.32 1.95 16.57
C HIS A 207 2.49 0.80 17.57
N HIS A 208 3.68 0.57 18.10
CA HIS A 208 3.91 -0.37 19.20
C HIS A 208 3.91 0.36 20.54
N ILE A 209 3.44 -0.26 21.63
CA ILE A 209 3.47 0.32 23.00
C ILE A 209 4.89 0.67 23.47
N CYS A 210 5.90 0.11 22.81
CA CYS A 210 7.31 0.35 23.10
C CYS A 210 7.87 1.59 22.40
N ALA A 211 7.15 2.21 21.44
CA ALA A 211 7.64 3.40 20.74
C ALA A 211 8.15 4.49 21.69
N PRO A 212 7.46 4.83 22.79
CA PRO A 212 7.90 5.90 23.70
C PRO A 212 9.22 5.63 24.42
N THR A 213 9.69 4.37 24.49
CA THR A 213 10.93 4.03 25.20
C THR A 213 12.18 4.43 24.40
N LEU A 214 12.07 4.51 23.07
CA LEU A 214 13.19 4.84 22.18
C LEU A 214 13.15 6.30 21.70
N GLY A 215 11.99 6.96 21.72
CA GLY A 215 11.83 8.30 21.18
C GLY A 215 10.40 8.83 21.33
N SER A 216 10.25 10.14 21.16
CA SER A 216 8.92 10.77 21.16
C SER A 216 8.20 10.57 19.83
N GLN A 217 6.86 10.66 19.84
CA GLN A 217 6.06 10.64 18.62
C GLN A 217 6.55 11.68 17.60
N THR A 218 6.86 12.90 18.04
CA THR A 218 7.39 13.96 17.18
C THR A 218 8.70 13.57 16.50
N ALA A 219 9.59 12.86 17.19
CA ALA A 219 10.84 12.39 16.58
C ALA A 219 10.58 11.40 15.43
N TYR A 220 9.64 10.46 15.62
CA TYR A 220 9.24 9.53 14.56
C TYR A 220 8.56 10.24 13.39
N GLU A 221 7.74 11.26 13.66
CA GLU A 221 7.09 12.04 12.62
C GLU A 221 8.09 12.86 11.79
N ILE A 222 9.15 13.39 12.41
CA ILE A 222 10.26 14.05 11.70
C ILE A 222 11.00 13.05 10.82
N LEU A 223 11.35 11.88 11.35
CA LEU A 223 12.03 10.83 10.57
C LEU A 223 11.18 10.36 9.38
N ALA A 224 9.88 10.15 9.60
CA ALA A 224 8.94 9.78 8.54
C ALA A 224 8.84 10.87 7.47
N SER A 225 8.77 12.15 7.88
CA SER A 225 8.73 13.29 6.96
C SER A 225 10.00 13.40 6.11
N GLN A 226 11.17 13.22 6.72
CA GLN A 226 12.46 13.23 6.01
C GLN A 226 12.54 12.10 4.98
N LYS A 227 12.18 10.88 5.37
CA LYS A 227 12.19 9.74 4.45
C LYS A 227 11.15 9.90 3.35
N CYS A 228 9.92 10.29 3.68
CA CYS A 228 8.86 10.53 2.69
C CYS A 228 9.15 11.72 1.77
N THR A 229 9.95 12.71 2.20
CA THR A 229 10.49 13.74 1.30
C THR A 229 11.38 13.14 0.22
N GLN A 230 12.25 12.19 0.57
CA GLN A 230 13.03 11.46 -0.42
C GLN A 230 12.15 10.57 -1.31
N VAL A 231 11.09 9.97 -0.76
CA VAL A 231 10.10 9.24 -1.57
C VAL A 231 9.43 10.16 -2.58
N TYR A 232 9.05 11.37 -2.18
CA TYR A 232 8.40 12.32 -3.07
C TYR A 232 9.35 12.76 -4.21
N ARG A 233 10.64 12.94 -3.89
CA ARG A 233 11.70 13.16 -4.89
C ARG A 233 11.74 12.02 -5.92
N GLU A 234 11.68 10.77 -5.48
CA GLU A 234 11.64 9.59 -6.37
C GLU A 234 10.35 9.54 -7.20
N GLN A 235 9.19 9.84 -6.60
CA GLN A 235 7.92 9.93 -7.34
C GLN A 235 7.97 11.00 -8.43
N ASN A 236 8.69 12.11 -8.22
CA ASN A 236 8.85 13.13 -9.27
C ASN A 236 9.69 12.62 -10.44
N VAL A 237 10.69 11.76 -10.20
CA VAL A 237 11.38 11.04 -11.28
C VAL A 237 10.41 10.13 -12.02
N LEU A 238 9.63 9.33 -11.30
CA LEU A 238 8.65 8.40 -11.90
C LEU A 238 7.60 9.15 -12.73
N ARG A 239 7.04 10.26 -12.21
CA ARG A 239 6.09 11.11 -12.95
C ARG A 239 6.73 11.74 -14.19
N HIS A 240 7.99 12.19 -14.09
CA HIS A 240 8.73 12.71 -15.26
C HIS A 240 8.90 11.65 -16.35
N LEU A 241 9.03 10.38 -15.98
CA LEU A 241 9.10 9.24 -16.89
C LEU A 241 7.71 8.70 -17.29
N ASN A 242 6.63 9.42 -17.00
CA ASN A 242 5.23 9.00 -17.22
C ASN A 242 4.83 7.69 -16.50
N ILE A 243 5.41 7.43 -15.33
CA ILE A 243 5.17 6.26 -14.46
C ILE A 243 5.19 4.96 -15.26
N PRO A 244 6.39 4.52 -15.70
CA PRO A 244 6.53 3.28 -16.46
C PRO A 244 5.90 2.09 -15.72
N ASP A 245 5.32 1.15 -16.47
CA ASP A 245 4.55 0.03 -15.92
C ASP A 245 5.34 -0.81 -14.90
N VAL A 246 6.65 -0.98 -15.16
CA VAL A 246 7.62 -1.64 -14.27
C VAL A 246 7.74 -0.99 -12.89
N TYR A 247 7.42 0.30 -12.75
CA TYR A 247 7.49 1.05 -11.50
C TYR A 247 6.12 1.32 -10.86
N ARG A 248 5.02 0.80 -11.43
CA ARG A 248 3.68 1.05 -10.87
C ARG A 248 3.50 0.45 -9.48
N ASP A 249 4.01 -0.77 -9.27
CA ASP A 249 4.00 -1.43 -7.97
C ASP A 249 4.70 -0.56 -6.91
N LEU A 250 5.96 -0.18 -7.18
CA LEU A 250 6.73 0.72 -6.32
C LEU A 250 6.02 2.08 -6.11
N TYR A 251 5.52 2.71 -7.17
CA TYR A 251 4.82 4.00 -7.07
C TYR A 251 3.60 3.89 -6.15
N LEU A 252 2.85 2.79 -6.24
CA LEU A 252 1.71 2.55 -5.36
C LEU A 252 2.16 2.28 -3.93
N GLU A 253 3.19 1.48 -3.71
CA GLU A 253 3.75 1.22 -2.38
C GLU A 253 4.19 2.51 -1.69
N GLN A 254 4.86 3.40 -2.44
CA GLN A 254 5.21 4.75 -1.99
C GLN A 254 3.99 5.57 -1.56
N ASN A 255 2.89 5.51 -2.33
CA ASN A 255 1.64 6.19 -1.95
C ASN A 255 0.98 5.57 -0.73
N VAL A 256 1.00 4.24 -0.62
CA VAL A 256 0.43 3.52 0.52
C VAL A 256 1.19 3.88 1.78
N ILE A 257 2.50 3.59 1.82
CA ILE A 257 3.30 3.67 3.04
C ILE A 257 3.43 5.11 3.55
N CYS A 258 3.79 6.06 2.70
CA CYS A 258 3.81 7.47 3.12
C CYS A 258 2.40 8.03 3.36
N GLY A 259 1.38 7.48 2.70
CA GLY A 259 -0.02 7.79 2.97
C GLY A 259 -0.51 7.30 4.34
N LEU A 260 0.08 6.24 4.92
CA LEU A 260 -0.24 5.77 6.27
C LEU A 260 0.10 6.83 7.34
N PHE A 261 1.15 7.63 7.11
CA PHE A 261 1.50 8.77 7.96
C PHE A 261 0.60 10.00 7.74
N GLY A 262 -0.31 9.94 6.77
CA GLY A 262 -1.28 10.99 6.46
C GLY A 262 -0.76 12.10 5.54
N TYR A 263 0.43 11.96 4.94
CA TYR A 263 0.98 12.99 4.05
C TYR A 263 0.13 13.17 2.78
N VAL A 264 -0.39 14.37 2.56
CA VAL A 264 -1.34 14.67 1.48
C VAL A 264 -0.73 14.55 0.09
N GLU A 265 0.59 14.65 -0.04
CA GLU A 265 1.32 14.46 -1.29
C GLU A 265 1.18 13.02 -1.83
N PHE A 266 0.91 12.06 -0.92
CA PHE A 266 0.75 10.63 -1.20
C PHE A 266 -0.72 10.21 -1.13
N MET A 267 -1.45 10.69 -0.12
CA MET A 267 -2.87 10.41 0.07
C MET A 267 -3.73 11.59 -0.41
N ASN A 268 -4.18 11.52 -1.66
CA ASN A 268 -5.07 12.51 -2.26
C ASN A 268 -5.88 11.91 -3.43
N TRP A 269 -6.95 12.62 -3.83
CA TRP A 269 -7.81 12.21 -4.94
C TRP A 269 -7.09 12.09 -6.29
N HIS A 270 -6.04 12.88 -6.54
CA HIS A 270 -5.29 12.80 -7.81
C HIS A 270 -4.54 11.48 -7.96
N ASN A 271 -3.84 11.04 -6.91
CA ASN A 271 -3.11 9.78 -6.91
C ASN A 271 -4.09 8.60 -6.94
N LEU A 272 -5.22 8.65 -6.21
CA LEU A 272 -6.27 7.64 -6.30
C LEU A 272 -6.84 7.51 -7.71
N VAL A 273 -7.11 8.62 -8.40
CA VAL A 273 -7.54 8.61 -9.81
C VAL A 273 -6.49 7.99 -10.70
N THR A 274 -5.20 8.32 -10.48
CA THR A 274 -4.09 7.77 -11.27
C THR A 274 -4.05 6.25 -11.16
N VAL A 275 -4.06 5.71 -9.94
CA VAL A 275 -4.01 4.27 -9.67
C VAL A 275 -5.28 3.57 -10.19
N SER A 276 -6.45 4.18 -10.00
CA SER A 276 -7.73 3.58 -10.43
C SER A 276 -7.87 3.43 -11.95
N ASN A 277 -7.08 4.18 -12.73
CA ASN A 277 -7.07 4.12 -14.19
C ASN A 277 -5.99 3.17 -14.77
N TRP A 278 -5.20 2.49 -13.93
CA TRP A 278 -4.24 1.50 -14.44
C TRP A 278 -4.96 0.28 -15.03
N PRO A 279 -4.32 -0.43 -15.97
CA PRO A 279 -4.90 -1.62 -16.60
C PRO A 279 -5.39 -2.64 -15.58
N GLN A 280 -6.58 -3.18 -15.85
CA GLN A 280 -7.27 -4.12 -14.99
C GLN A 280 -7.85 -5.26 -15.83
N GLU A 281 -7.78 -6.47 -15.30
CA GLU A 281 -8.55 -7.62 -15.80
C GLU A 281 -9.38 -8.17 -14.66
N ASN A 282 -10.65 -8.44 -14.94
CA ASN A 282 -11.62 -8.80 -13.90
C ASN A 282 -11.52 -7.82 -12.71
N GLU A 283 -11.36 -6.52 -12.97
CA GLU A 283 -11.24 -5.44 -11.97
C GLU A 283 -10.11 -5.59 -10.95
N CYS A 284 -9.10 -6.42 -11.25
CA CYS A 284 -7.85 -6.52 -10.49
C CYS A 284 -6.73 -5.88 -11.29
N LEU A 285 -5.89 -5.09 -10.63
CA LEU A 285 -4.80 -4.39 -11.29
C LEU A 285 -3.81 -5.39 -11.87
N CYS A 286 -3.33 -5.05 -13.06
CA CYS A 286 -2.34 -5.82 -13.79
C CYS A 286 -0.92 -5.30 -13.54
N LEU A 287 0.02 -6.20 -13.23
CA LEU A 287 1.45 -5.94 -13.18
C LEU A 287 2.12 -6.29 -14.50
N PHE A 288 3.05 -5.45 -14.94
CA PHE A 288 3.93 -5.76 -16.06
C PHE A 288 5.31 -6.12 -15.52
N PHE A 289 5.72 -7.38 -15.72
CA PHE A 289 7.07 -7.82 -15.36
C PHE A 289 8.00 -7.74 -16.57
N ASN A 290 9.24 -7.31 -16.31
CA ASN A 290 10.39 -7.44 -17.22
C ASN A 290 10.19 -6.94 -18.66
N GLY A 291 9.67 -5.73 -18.85
CA GLY A 291 9.57 -5.15 -20.19
C GLY A 291 8.65 -5.94 -21.13
N GLU A 292 7.38 -5.56 -21.11
CA GLU A 292 6.39 -5.77 -22.19
C GLU A 292 5.84 -7.19 -22.46
N SER A 293 6.31 -8.27 -21.82
CA SER A 293 5.87 -9.63 -22.24
C SER A 293 5.04 -10.46 -21.25
N LYS A 294 5.00 -10.11 -19.95
CA LYS A 294 4.16 -10.83 -18.98
C LYS A 294 3.30 -9.86 -18.16
N ILE A 295 2.00 -9.97 -18.37
CA ILE A 295 0.97 -9.26 -17.59
C ILE A 295 0.45 -10.23 -16.55
N ASP A 296 0.51 -9.86 -15.27
CA ASP A 296 -0.13 -10.59 -14.18
C ASP A 296 -1.28 -9.76 -13.61
N CYS A 297 -2.51 -10.15 -13.96
CA CYS A 297 -3.73 -9.53 -13.43
C CYS A 297 -4.38 -10.38 -12.33
N ASN A 298 -3.65 -11.31 -11.71
CA ASN A 298 -4.18 -12.08 -10.60
C ASN A 298 -4.46 -11.16 -9.41
N CYS A 299 -5.68 -11.19 -8.88
CA CYS A 299 -6.08 -10.41 -7.70
C CYS A 299 -5.25 -10.68 -6.44
N GLN A 300 -4.50 -11.79 -6.41
CA GLN A 300 -3.64 -12.19 -5.29
C GLN A 300 -2.24 -11.58 -5.33
N ASN A 301 -1.88 -10.89 -6.42
CA ASN A 301 -0.56 -10.28 -6.55
C ASN A 301 -0.39 -9.08 -5.57
N HIS A 302 0.86 -8.69 -5.36
CA HIS A 302 1.24 -7.66 -4.39
C HIS A 302 0.51 -6.33 -4.63
N ILE A 303 0.41 -5.89 -5.89
CA ILE A 303 -0.23 -4.61 -6.23
C ILE A 303 -1.69 -4.54 -5.78
N ASN A 304 -2.47 -5.62 -5.91
CA ASN A 304 -3.87 -5.62 -5.49
C ASN A 304 -4.01 -5.58 -3.96
N SER A 305 -3.05 -6.15 -3.24
CA SER A 305 -2.93 -6.01 -1.78
C SER A 305 -2.67 -4.55 -1.40
N LEU A 306 -1.73 -3.88 -2.07
CA LEU A 306 -1.47 -2.46 -1.87
C LEU A 306 -2.69 -1.58 -2.21
N VAL A 307 -3.40 -1.86 -3.31
CA VAL A 307 -4.61 -1.10 -3.69
C VAL A 307 -5.68 -1.17 -2.62
N LEU A 308 -5.89 -2.36 -2.03
CA LEU A 308 -6.87 -2.52 -0.97
C LEU A 308 -6.57 -1.60 0.22
N VAL A 309 -5.32 -1.60 0.70
CA VAL A 309 -4.88 -0.67 1.77
C VAL A 309 -5.05 0.77 1.33
N TYR A 310 -4.66 1.11 0.09
CA TYR A 310 -4.71 2.47 -0.42
C TYR A 310 -6.13 3.02 -0.48
N TYR A 311 -7.07 2.23 -0.99
CA TYR A 311 -8.48 2.61 -1.08
C TYR A 311 -9.14 2.69 0.29
N ILE A 312 -8.84 1.77 1.21
CA ILE A 312 -9.34 1.84 2.59
C ILE A 312 -8.81 3.11 3.26
N ASN A 313 -7.51 3.37 3.19
CA ASN A 313 -6.93 4.57 3.80
C ASN A 313 -7.50 5.85 3.17
N GLY A 314 -7.67 5.88 1.84
CA GLY A 314 -8.35 6.97 1.14
C GLY A 314 -9.78 7.21 1.60
N PHE A 315 -10.57 6.13 1.79
CA PHE A 315 -11.93 6.22 2.30
C PHE A 315 -11.99 6.74 3.75
N LEU A 316 -11.01 6.38 4.58
CA LEU A 316 -10.92 6.80 5.98
C LEU A 316 -10.45 8.25 6.16
N MET A 317 -9.62 8.74 5.24
CA MET A 317 -8.87 9.98 5.41
C MET A 317 -9.36 11.14 4.55
N LEU A 318 -9.82 10.88 3.34
CA LEU A 318 -10.25 11.93 2.42
C LEU A 318 -11.72 12.25 2.63
N ASP A 319 -12.08 13.52 2.56
CA ASP A 319 -13.45 14.01 2.52
C ASP A 319 -13.91 14.32 1.09
#